data_AF-A0A484YZG5-F1
#
_entry.id   AF-A0A484YZG5-F1
#
_cell.length_a   1.000
_cell.length_b   1.000
_cell.length_c   1.000
_cell.angle_alpha   90.00
_cell.angle_beta   90.00
_cell.angle_gamma   90.00
#
_symmetry.space_group_name_H-M   'P 1'
#
loop_
_entity.id
_entity.type
_entity.pdbx_description
1 polymer ?
#
loop_
_entity_poly.entity_id
_entity_poly.type
_entity_poly.pdbx_seq_one_letter_code
_entity_poly.pdbx_strand_id
1 'polypeptide(L)'
;MRRVKPSSHCWPPTPTTRGNLDLATDIDLGQKKATDAINRLKGAKEVGTNPVLQLNLANAYLQGGQAREAAAILNRYTFNNKDDQNGWDLLAQAEAQLATAIRSWRRAPKALRWWAVSIRPFQCSAAPVRRLSSAACSRRATMRVSISCADCSSASSRTKRCNKGECTLWTDAVKIYHNPRCSKSRDTLSLLKSNGVDPEIVLYLDTPPDAQTIRQLLRMLDMGSARELMRQKEDLYKSLGLDNTRLSEDELVQAMVDNPKLIERPIVVANGKARIGRPAGTGA
;
A
#
# COMPACT_ATOMS: atom_id res chain seq x y z
N MET A 1 21.94 -57.26 44.12
CA MET A 1 20.85 -56.30 43.84
C MET A 1 21.35 -54.87 44.04
N ARG A 2 21.59 -54.11 42.96
CA ARG A 2 21.63 -52.65 43.01
C ARG A 2 20.79 -52.14 41.84
N ARG A 3 19.61 -51.60 42.16
CA ARG A 3 18.74 -50.90 41.20
C ARG A 3 19.52 -49.70 40.65
N VAL A 4 19.79 -49.71 39.36
CA VAL A 4 20.20 -48.51 38.62
C VAL A 4 18.97 -47.60 38.59
N LYS A 5 19.06 -46.43 39.24
CA LYS A 5 18.03 -45.39 39.11
C LYS A 5 18.09 -44.86 37.67
N PRO A 6 16.97 -44.77 36.94
CA PRO A 6 16.98 -44.10 35.65
C PRO A 6 17.27 -42.62 35.87
N SER A 7 18.26 -42.10 35.15
CA SER A 7 18.66 -40.70 35.14
C SER A 7 17.55 -39.83 34.55
N SER A 8 16.63 -39.39 35.40
CA SER A 8 15.65 -38.36 35.07
C SER A 8 16.33 -36.98 35.11
N HIS A 9 17.03 -36.62 34.05
CA HIS A 9 17.40 -35.23 33.74
C HIS A 9 16.91 -34.88 32.34
N CYS A 10 15.60 -35.04 32.10
CA CYS A 10 14.89 -34.29 31.07
C CYS A 10 14.50 -32.95 31.70
N TRP A 11 15.44 -32.01 31.75
CA TRP A 11 15.07 -30.62 32.00
C TRP A 11 14.37 -30.10 30.73
N PRO A 12 13.14 -29.57 30.79
CA PRO A 12 12.68 -28.72 29.71
C PRO A 12 13.64 -27.52 29.66
N PRO A 13 14.21 -27.17 28.49
CA PRO A 13 15.05 -25.98 28.41
C PRO A 13 14.22 -24.78 28.85
N THR A 14 14.77 -23.99 29.78
CA THR A 14 14.15 -22.74 30.21
C THR A 14 13.93 -21.84 28.98
N PRO A 15 12.76 -21.19 28.86
CA PRO A 15 12.29 -20.62 27.58
C PRO A 15 12.97 -19.29 27.19
N THR A 16 14.17 -18.98 27.66
CA THR A 16 14.69 -17.60 27.62
C THR A 16 15.97 -17.38 26.83
N THR A 17 16.65 -18.44 26.35
CA THR A 17 17.82 -18.25 25.46
C THR A 17 17.38 -18.22 23.99
N ARG A 18 17.77 -17.17 23.25
CA ARG A 18 17.41 -16.91 21.84
C ARG A 18 17.45 -18.14 20.92
N GLY A 19 18.49 -18.96 21.01
CA GLY A 19 18.62 -20.18 20.20
C GLY A 19 17.64 -21.30 20.57
N ASN A 20 17.21 -21.37 21.84
CA ASN A 20 16.21 -22.35 22.28
C ASN A 20 14.80 -21.95 21.83
N LEU A 21 14.55 -20.65 21.68
CA LEU A 21 13.25 -20.14 21.22
C LEU A 21 13.03 -20.48 19.74
N ASP A 22 14.02 -20.22 18.90
CA ASP A 22 14.01 -20.47 17.45
C ASP A 22 13.76 -21.95 17.13
N LEU A 23 14.56 -22.85 17.71
CA LEU A 23 14.43 -24.29 17.50
C LEU A 23 13.09 -24.84 18.02
N ALA A 24 12.62 -24.35 19.17
CA ALA A 24 11.32 -24.77 19.71
C ALA A 24 10.16 -24.31 18.82
N THR A 25 10.25 -23.11 18.25
CA THR A 25 9.22 -22.63 17.31
C THR A 25 9.21 -23.42 16.01
N ASP A 26 10.37 -23.83 15.51
CA ASP A 26 10.45 -24.66 14.30
C ASP A 26 9.84 -26.05 14.50
N ILE A 27 10.05 -26.65 15.67
CA ILE A 27 9.40 -27.92 16.04
C ILE A 27 7.88 -27.73 16.12
N ASP A 28 7.42 -26.68 16.79
CA ASP A 28 5.99 -26.39 16.95
C ASP A 28 5.33 -26.18 15.57
N LEU A 29 5.97 -25.44 14.65
CA LEU A 29 5.49 -25.23 13.29
C LEU A 29 5.54 -26.51 12.44
N GLY A 30 6.60 -27.31 12.54
CA GLY A 30 6.73 -28.60 11.87
C GLY A 30 5.66 -29.61 12.32
N GLN A 31 5.20 -29.51 13.57
CA GLN A 31 4.09 -30.29 14.13
C GLN A 31 2.71 -29.68 13.86
N LYS A 32 2.62 -28.59 13.08
CA LYS A 32 1.39 -27.83 12.81
C LYS A 32 0.72 -27.23 14.07
N LYS A 33 1.50 -26.99 15.12
CA LYS A 33 1.07 -26.36 16.38
C LYS A 33 1.33 -24.85 16.35
N ALA A 34 0.70 -24.16 15.40
CA ALA A 34 0.92 -22.72 15.22
C ALA A 34 0.60 -21.89 16.49
N THR A 35 -0.45 -22.26 17.23
CA THR A 35 -0.84 -21.58 18.47
C THR A 35 0.25 -21.65 19.54
N ASP A 36 0.91 -22.79 19.69
CA ASP A 36 1.98 -22.99 20.67
C ASP A 36 3.21 -22.17 20.31
N ALA A 37 3.58 -22.15 19.02
CA ALA A 37 4.64 -21.29 18.49
C ALA A 37 4.36 -19.80 18.74
N ILE A 38 3.12 -19.34 18.49
CA ILE A 38 2.70 -17.96 18.72
C ILE A 38 2.81 -17.59 20.21
N ASN A 39 2.29 -18.44 21.10
CA ASN A 39 2.33 -18.19 22.54
C ASN A 39 3.77 -18.11 23.06
N ARG A 40 4.64 -18.99 22.57
CA ARG A 40 6.06 -19.01 22.90
C ARG A 40 6.76 -17.72 22.46
N LEU A 41 6.52 -17.27 21.23
CA LEU A 41 7.11 -16.06 20.67
C LEU A 41 6.59 -14.78 21.33
N LYS A 42 5.30 -14.73 21.70
CA LYS A 42 4.73 -13.62 22.47
C LYS A 42 5.31 -13.50 23.87
N GLY A 43 5.71 -14.62 24.47
CA GLY A 43 6.37 -14.64 25.78
C GLY A 43 7.80 -14.11 25.76
N ALA A 44 8.39 -13.94 24.57
CA ALA A 44 9.76 -13.46 24.44
C ALA A 44 9.83 -11.93 24.57
N LYS A 45 10.66 -11.46 25.52
CA LYS A 45 10.83 -10.02 25.82
C LYS A 45 11.30 -9.20 24.61
N GLU A 46 12.02 -9.82 23.68
CA GLU A 46 12.64 -9.15 22.52
C GLU A 46 11.81 -9.20 21.24
N VAL A 47 10.62 -9.83 21.24
CA VAL A 47 9.83 -10.04 20.01
C VAL A 47 9.45 -8.72 19.30
N GLY A 48 9.37 -7.62 20.05
CA GLY A 48 9.06 -6.30 19.50
C GLY A 48 10.25 -5.58 18.84
N THR A 49 11.49 -5.95 19.17
CA THR A 49 12.71 -5.23 18.74
C THR A 49 13.60 -6.07 17.83
N ASN A 50 13.52 -7.39 17.95
CA ASN A 50 14.40 -8.31 17.25
C ASN A 50 13.80 -8.73 15.90
N PRO A 51 14.45 -8.41 14.77
CA PRO A 51 13.89 -8.65 13.44
C PRO A 51 13.63 -10.14 13.17
N VAL A 52 14.50 -11.03 13.63
CA VAL A 52 14.35 -12.48 13.42
C VAL A 52 13.10 -12.99 14.14
N LEU A 53 12.90 -12.57 15.40
CA LEU A 53 11.72 -12.99 16.18
C LEU A 53 10.41 -12.39 15.63
N GLN A 54 10.46 -11.18 15.05
CA GLN A 54 9.31 -10.58 14.36
C GLN A 54 8.92 -11.40 13.13
N LEU A 55 9.90 -11.82 12.34
CA LEU A 55 9.68 -12.63 11.14
C LEU A 55 9.12 -14.02 11.51
N ASN A 56 9.70 -14.66 12.52
CA ASN A 56 9.23 -15.96 13.03
C ASN A 56 7.80 -15.87 13.57
N LEU A 57 7.47 -14.81 14.31
CA LEU A 57 6.11 -14.59 14.82
C LEU A 57 5.13 -14.36 13.69
N ALA A 58 5.50 -13.59 12.66
CA ALA A 58 4.66 -13.39 11.49
C ALA A 58 4.41 -14.69 10.71
N ASN A 59 5.44 -15.52 10.52
CA ASN A 59 5.29 -16.84 9.88
C ASN A 59 4.39 -17.75 10.71
N ALA A 60 4.55 -17.78 12.04
CA ALA A 60 3.69 -18.55 12.92
C ALA A 60 2.21 -18.12 12.83
N TYR A 61 1.94 -16.82 12.73
CA TYR A 61 0.60 -16.30 12.46
C TYR A 61 0.04 -16.76 11.12
N LEU A 62 0.84 -16.77 10.06
CA LEU A 62 0.40 -17.26 8.73
C LEU A 62 0.04 -18.73 8.75
N GLN A 63 0.86 -19.56 9.39
CA GLN A 63 0.57 -21.00 9.56
C GLN A 63 -0.66 -21.24 10.44
N GLY A 64 -0.96 -20.31 11.35
CA GLY A 64 -2.18 -20.31 12.17
C GLY A 64 -3.43 -19.71 11.49
N GLY A 65 -3.33 -19.26 10.23
CA GLY A 65 -4.44 -18.61 9.51
C GLY A 65 -4.76 -17.18 10.00
N GLN A 66 -3.91 -16.60 10.83
CA GLN A 66 -4.03 -15.25 11.38
C GLN A 66 -3.31 -14.23 10.48
N ALA A 67 -3.74 -14.17 9.22
CA ALA A 67 -3.10 -13.37 8.18
C ALA A 67 -3.09 -11.87 8.47
N ARG A 68 -4.09 -11.37 9.21
CA ARG A 68 -4.21 -9.95 9.56
C ARG A 68 -3.13 -9.53 10.55
N GLU A 69 -2.89 -10.37 11.55
CA GLU A 69 -1.87 -10.20 12.58
C GLU A 69 -0.48 -10.29 11.96
N ALA A 70 -0.26 -11.25 11.05
CA ALA A 70 0.96 -11.37 10.28
C ALA A 70 1.25 -10.09 9.46
N ALA A 71 0.27 -9.62 8.68
CA ALA A 71 0.42 -8.41 7.87
C ALA A 71 0.74 -7.16 8.71
N ALA A 72 0.16 -7.03 9.91
CA ALA A 72 0.44 -5.90 10.80
C ALA A 72 1.91 -5.86 11.24
N ILE A 73 2.51 -7.02 11.53
CA ILE A 73 3.94 -7.12 11.89
C ILE A 73 4.80 -6.88 10.66
N LEU A 74 4.48 -7.53 9.54
CA LEU A 74 5.28 -7.50 8.32
C LEU A 74 5.33 -6.13 7.67
N ASN A 75 4.25 -5.35 7.68
CA ASN A 75 4.24 -3.98 7.16
C ASN A 75 5.25 -3.06 7.86
N ARG A 76 5.43 -3.21 9.17
CA ARG A 76 6.45 -2.46 9.92
C ARG A 76 7.84 -3.05 9.69
N TYR A 77 7.93 -4.38 9.62
CA TYR A 77 9.19 -5.10 9.42
C TYR A 77 9.84 -4.74 8.09
N THR A 78 9.12 -4.83 6.97
CA THR A 78 9.65 -4.59 5.62
C THR A 78 10.03 -3.13 5.39
N PHE A 79 9.41 -2.20 6.11
CA PHE A 79 9.81 -0.80 6.10
C PHE A 79 11.22 -0.59 6.69
N ASN A 80 11.54 -1.30 7.78
CA ASN A 80 12.82 -1.23 8.46
C ASN A 80 13.89 -2.14 7.83
N ASN A 81 13.48 -3.23 7.17
CA ASN A 81 14.34 -4.25 6.57
C ASN A 81 14.05 -4.37 5.06
N LYS A 82 14.40 -3.32 4.30
CA LYS A 82 14.02 -3.20 2.89
C LYS A 82 14.65 -4.25 1.99
N ASP A 83 15.82 -4.74 2.36
CA ASP A 83 16.62 -5.70 1.58
C ASP A 83 16.31 -7.18 1.92
N ASP A 84 15.45 -7.45 2.91
CA ASP A 84 15.06 -8.81 3.28
C ASP A 84 13.90 -9.30 2.39
N GLN A 85 14.24 -10.06 1.35
CA GLN A 85 13.28 -10.64 0.42
C GLN A 85 12.27 -11.58 1.12
N ASN A 86 12.69 -12.33 2.14
CA ASN A 86 11.80 -13.25 2.85
C ASN A 86 10.67 -12.49 3.56
N GLY A 87 10.97 -11.31 4.10
CA GLY A 87 9.96 -10.43 4.70
C GLY A 87 8.90 -9.96 3.71
N TRP A 88 9.32 -9.59 2.49
CA TRP A 88 8.41 -9.21 1.42
C TRP A 88 7.55 -10.38 0.93
N ASP A 89 8.14 -11.56 0.80
CA ASP A 89 7.43 -12.77 0.37
C ASP A 89 6.35 -13.18 1.39
N LEU A 90 6.66 -13.12 2.68
CA LEU A 90 5.69 -13.38 3.74
C LEU A 90 4.57 -12.32 3.77
N LEU A 91 4.89 -11.06 3.50
CA LEU A 91 3.88 -9.99 3.41
C LEU A 91 2.93 -10.23 2.24
N ALA A 92 3.46 -10.61 1.08
CA ALA A 92 2.65 -10.95 -0.09
C ALA A 92 1.72 -12.16 0.20
N GLN A 93 2.23 -13.19 0.90
CA GLN A 93 1.42 -14.33 1.33
C GLN A 93 0.29 -13.91 2.28
N ALA A 94 0.58 -13.04 3.25
CA ALA A 94 -0.42 -12.51 4.19
C ALA A 94 -1.54 -11.78 3.45
N GLU A 95 -1.20 -10.87 2.54
CA GLU A 95 -2.16 -10.11 1.76
C GLU A 95 -2.99 -11.01 0.83
N ALA A 96 -2.39 -12.07 0.26
CA ALA A 96 -3.11 -13.07 -0.53
C ALA A 96 -4.15 -13.84 0.32
N GLN A 97 -3.80 -14.25 1.53
CA GLN A 97 -4.74 -14.89 2.47
C GLN A 97 -5.87 -13.94 2.88
N LEU A 98 -5.59 -12.65 3.08
CA LEU A 98 -6.61 -11.65 3.36
C LEU A 98 -7.55 -11.40 2.15
N ALA A 99 -6.99 -11.30 0.95
CA ALA A 99 -7.77 -11.09 -0.27
C ALA A 99 -8.68 -12.28 -0.58
N THR A 100 -8.20 -13.52 -0.36
CA THR A 100 -9.01 -14.74 -0.51
C THR A 100 -10.12 -14.82 0.53
N ALA A 101 -9.85 -14.45 1.79
CA ALA A 101 -10.87 -14.35 2.84
C ALA A 101 -11.98 -13.33 2.50
N ILE A 102 -11.61 -12.19 1.92
CA ILE A 102 -12.60 -11.19 1.45
C ILE A 102 -13.43 -11.74 0.28
N ARG A 103 -12.79 -12.45 -0.66
CA ARG A 103 -13.44 -13.02 -1.84
C ARG A 103 -14.39 -14.16 -1.49
N SER A 104 -14.02 -15.04 -0.56
CA SER A 104 -14.91 -16.10 -0.05
C SER A 104 -16.11 -15.51 0.68
N TRP A 105 -15.91 -14.44 1.46
CA TRP A 105 -16.99 -13.73 2.15
C TRP A 105 -17.99 -13.07 1.18
N ARG A 106 -17.51 -12.56 0.03
CA ARG A 106 -18.37 -12.01 -1.03
C ARG A 106 -19.20 -13.07 -1.77
N ARG A 107 -18.72 -14.31 -1.82
CA ARG A 107 -19.38 -15.46 -2.47
C ARG A 107 -20.28 -16.27 -1.53
N ALA A 108 -20.30 -15.97 -0.23
CA ALA A 108 -21.14 -16.68 0.72
C ALA A 108 -22.64 -16.48 0.41
N PRO A 109 -23.48 -17.53 0.53
CA PRO A 109 -24.93 -17.45 0.38
C PRO A 109 -25.53 -16.30 1.20
N LYS A 110 -26.56 -15.62 0.66
CA LYS A 110 -27.19 -14.47 1.32
C LYS A 110 -27.59 -14.76 2.77
N ALA A 111 -28.02 -15.98 3.10
CA ALA A 111 -28.39 -16.40 4.47
C ALA A 111 -27.24 -16.32 5.49
N LEU A 112 -25.99 -16.59 5.09
CA LEU A 112 -24.81 -16.48 5.96
C LEU A 112 -24.34 -15.03 6.14
N ARG A 113 -24.71 -14.13 5.21
CA ARG A 113 -24.42 -12.69 5.32
C ARG A 113 -25.33 -11.98 6.32
N TRP A 114 -26.53 -12.52 6.61
CA TRP A 114 -27.47 -11.98 7.59
C TRP A 114 -27.22 -12.48 9.03
N TRP A 115 -26.71 -13.70 9.22
CA TRP A 115 -26.41 -14.23 10.56
C TRP A 115 -25.19 -13.57 11.25
N ALA A 116 -24.22 -13.05 10.50
CA ALA A 116 -22.99 -12.47 11.06
C ALA A 116 -23.13 -10.99 11.50
N VAL A 117 -24.29 -10.35 11.31
CA VAL A 117 -24.56 -8.99 11.81
C VAL A 117 -25.10 -9.02 13.26
N SER A 118 -25.48 -10.20 13.78
CA SER A 118 -26.15 -10.34 15.08
C SER A 118 -25.29 -10.91 16.22
N ILE A 119 -23.99 -11.12 16.03
CA ILE A 119 -23.06 -11.49 17.12
C ILE A 119 -21.87 -10.53 17.12
N ARG A 120 -22.07 -9.36 17.74
CA ARG A 120 -21.00 -8.56 18.32
C ARG A 120 -21.33 -8.39 19.80
N PRO A 121 -20.57 -8.96 20.75
CA PRO A 121 -20.60 -8.44 22.10
C PRO A 121 -19.88 -7.08 22.08
N PHE A 122 -20.68 -6.02 22.09
CA PHE A 122 -20.24 -4.67 22.40
C PHE A 122 -20.03 -4.62 23.92
N GLN A 123 -18.79 -4.71 24.39
CA GLN A 123 -18.44 -4.24 25.74
C GLN A 123 -17.78 -2.87 25.58
N CYS A 124 -18.60 -1.83 25.60
CA CYS A 124 -18.17 -0.49 26.01
C CYS A 124 -18.83 -0.23 27.36
N SER A 125 -18.05 -0.21 28.43
CA SER A 125 -18.51 0.30 29.72
C SER A 125 -18.82 1.79 29.58
N ALA A 126 -20.07 2.14 29.90
CA ALA A 126 -20.54 3.51 29.97
C ALA A 126 -19.90 4.23 31.17
N ALA A 127 -19.35 5.42 30.94
CA ALA A 127 -19.15 6.44 31.96
C ALA A 127 -20.18 7.57 31.73
N PRO A 128 -20.82 8.10 32.78
CA PRO A 128 -21.99 8.96 32.63
C PRO A 128 -21.62 10.39 32.24
N VAL A 129 -22.36 10.90 31.26
CA VAL A 129 -22.34 12.27 30.75
C VAL A 129 -22.94 13.22 31.80
N ARG A 130 -22.16 14.20 32.27
CA ARG A 130 -22.72 15.41 32.93
C ARG A 130 -22.93 16.49 31.87
N ARG A 131 -24.18 16.97 31.77
CA ARG A 131 -24.59 18.15 31.02
C ARG A 131 -23.83 19.39 31.50
N LEU A 132 -23.39 20.23 30.57
CA LEU A 132 -23.30 21.67 30.80
C LEU A 132 -23.84 22.45 29.60
N SER A 133 -24.39 23.60 29.96
CA SER A 133 -25.36 24.42 29.26
C SER A 133 -24.73 25.39 28.25
N SER A 134 -25.58 25.90 27.37
CA SER A 134 -25.37 26.96 26.40
C SER A 134 -24.93 28.29 26.99
N ALA A 135 -23.93 28.96 26.39
CA ALA A 135 -23.85 30.43 26.30
C ALA A 135 -22.79 30.93 25.27
N ALA A 136 -23.29 31.69 24.28
CA ALA A 136 -22.75 32.92 23.68
C ALA A 136 -21.33 33.04 23.06
N CYS A 137 -21.32 33.15 21.73
CA CYS A 137 -20.95 34.33 20.91
C CYS A 137 -19.66 35.12 21.23
N SER A 138 -18.69 35.14 20.29
CA SER A 138 -18.14 36.38 19.71
C SER A 138 -17.29 36.11 18.45
N ARG A 139 -17.24 37.13 17.60
CA ARG A 139 -16.88 37.19 16.17
C ARG A 139 -15.37 37.22 15.93
N ARG A 140 -14.91 36.71 14.78
CA ARG A 140 -14.23 37.53 13.76
C ARG A 140 -14.18 36.82 12.40
N ALA A 141 -14.69 37.51 11.38
CA ALA A 141 -14.75 37.08 9.99
C ALA A 141 -13.43 37.36 9.26
N THR A 142 -12.99 36.42 8.43
CA THR A 142 -12.27 36.72 7.19
C THR A 142 -12.95 35.96 6.06
N MET A 143 -13.28 36.69 5.00
CA MET A 143 -14.00 36.22 3.82
C MET A 143 -13.33 34.98 3.21
N ARG A 144 -14.04 33.86 3.24
CA ARG A 144 -13.99 32.87 2.15
C ARG A 144 -15.30 33.01 1.40
N VAL A 145 -15.23 33.23 0.10
CA VAL A 145 -16.35 33.01 -0.80
C VAL A 145 -16.63 31.50 -0.77
N SER A 146 -17.54 31.10 0.10
CA SER A 146 -18.08 29.75 0.18
C SER A 146 -19.17 29.65 -0.87
N ILE A 147 -18.88 29.03 -2.01
CA ILE A 147 -19.96 28.41 -2.77
C ILE A 147 -20.46 27.26 -1.89
N SER A 148 -21.62 27.48 -1.29
CA SER A 148 -22.31 26.56 -0.40
C SER A 148 -22.59 25.24 -1.11
N CYS A 149 -22.44 24.12 -0.40
CA CYS A 149 -22.72 22.76 -0.88
C CYS A 149 -24.21 22.46 -1.15
N ALA A 150 -25.07 23.49 -1.26
CA ALA A 150 -26.53 23.30 -1.32
C ALA A 150 -27.07 22.85 -2.69
N ASP A 151 -26.31 22.99 -3.78
CA ASP A 151 -26.83 22.70 -5.13
C ASP A 151 -26.43 21.34 -5.71
N CYS A 152 -25.90 20.42 -4.90
CA CYS A 152 -25.36 19.15 -5.40
C CYS A 152 -26.33 17.95 -5.29
N SER A 153 -27.64 18.19 -5.31
CA SER A 153 -28.66 17.14 -5.08
C SER A 153 -29.23 16.48 -6.35
N SER A 154 -28.77 16.81 -7.56
CA SER A 154 -29.41 16.32 -8.80
C SER A 154 -28.57 15.42 -9.72
N ALA A 155 -27.28 15.18 -9.44
CA ALA A 155 -26.44 14.37 -10.32
C ALA A 155 -26.29 12.92 -9.84
N SER A 156 -27.11 12.03 -10.40
CA SER A 156 -27.03 10.58 -10.24
C SER A 156 -25.75 10.02 -10.89
N SER A 157 -24.67 9.86 -10.12
CA SER A 157 -23.65 8.83 -10.42
C SER A 157 -22.83 8.49 -9.17
N ARG A 158 -22.74 7.18 -8.88
CA ARG A 158 -21.93 6.60 -7.81
C ARG A 158 -20.44 6.92 -8.05
N THR A 159 -19.90 7.86 -7.28
CA THR A 159 -18.55 7.91 -6.63
C THR A 159 -18.09 9.37 -6.45
N LYS A 160 -18.73 10.12 -5.56
CA LYS A 160 -18.13 11.36 -5.03
C LYS A 160 -17.52 11.05 -3.67
N ARG A 161 -16.18 11.00 -3.60
CA ARG A 161 -15.43 10.96 -2.33
C ARG A 161 -14.84 12.36 -2.12
N CYS A 162 -15.34 13.12 -1.16
CA CYS A 162 -14.73 14.39 -0.78
C CYS A 162 -13.39 14.13 -0.10
N ASN A 163 -12.31 14.70 -0.63
CA ASN A 163 -11.03 14.74 0.04
C ASN A 163 -10.63 16.20 0.24
N LYS A 164 -10.56 16.65 1.51
CA LYS A 164 -10.10 18.00 1.92
C LYS A 164 -10.77 19.20 1.21
N GLY A 165 -12.08 19.15 0.98
CA GLY A 165 -12.84 20.32 0.52
C GLY A 165 -12.75 20.65 -0.97
N GLU A 166 -12.16 19.78 -1.79
CA GLU A 166 -12.23 19.88 -3.25
C GLU A 166 -13.02 18.69 -3.83
N CYS A 167 -14.04 18.98 -4.62
CA CYS A 167 -14.73 18.01 -5.46
C CYS A 167 -13.94 17.81 -6.76
N THR A 168 -12.82 17.10 -6.69
CA THR A 168 -12.15 16.60 -7.90
C THR A 168 -12.85 15.33 -8.35
N LEU A 169 -13.31 15.30 -9.61
CA LEU A 169 -13.87 14.11 -10.25
C LEU A 169 -12.71 13.16 -10.54
N TRP A 170 -12.49 12.17 -9.67
CA TRP A 170 -11.55 11.09 -9.95
C TRP A 170 -12.35 9.98 -10.62
N THR A 171 -12.15 9.78 -11.91
CA THR A 171 -12.65 8.60 -12.59
C THR A 171 -11.87 7.38 -12.10
N ASP A 172 -12.56 6.28 -11.78
CA ASP A 172 -11.95 4.98 -11.46
C ASP A 172 -11.22 4.35 -12.69
N ALA A 173 -11.23 5.04 -13.84
CA ALA A 173 -10.56 4.61 -15.06
C ALA A 173 -9.03 4.69 -14.94
N VAL A 174 -8.36 3.62 -15.33
CA VAL A 174 -6.90 3.56 -15.42
C VAL A 174 -6.46 4.13 -16.77
N LYS A 175 -5.50 5.05 -16.78
CA LYS A 175 -4.91 5.61 -18.01
C LYS A 175 -3.43 5.24 -18.11
N ILE A 176 -2.92 5.05 -19.33
CA ILE A 176 -1.50 4.84 -19.60
C ILE A 176 -1.01 5.79 -20.70
N TYR A 177 0.00 6.59 -20.37
CA TYR A 177 0.78 7.36 -21.34
C TYR A 177 1.79 6.42 -21.98
N HIS A 178 1.47 5.99 -23.20
CA HIS A 178 2.11 4.87 -23.88
C HIS A 178 2.92 5.33 -25.09
N ASN A 179 4.05 4.66 -25.34
CA ASN A 179 4.79 4.75 -26.59
C ASN A 179 5.00 3.33 -27.15
N PRO A 180 4.39 2.99 -28.31
CA PRO A 180 4.42 1.64 -28.86
C PRO A 180 5.83 1.18 -29.26
N ARG A 181 6.75 2.12 -29.56
CA ARG A 181 8.14 1.78 -29.93
C ARG A 181 9.01 1.42 -28.74
N CYS A 182 8.59 1.74 -27.52
CA CYS A 182 9.41 1.51 -26.32
C CYS A 182 9.09 0.17 -25.66
N SER A 183 10.10 -0.72 -25.54
CA SER A 183 9.93 -2.06 -24.93
C SER A 183 9.31 -2.01 -23.54
N LYS A 184 9.86 -1.20 -22.63
CA LYS A 184 9.33 -1.02 -21.26
C LYS A 184 7.88 -0.55 -21.22
N SER A 185 7.47 0.26 -22.21
CA SER A 185 6.11 0.76 -22.33
C SER A 185 5.15 -0.35 -22.79
N ARG A 186 5.58 -1.19 -23.74
CA ARG A 186 4.84 -2.39 -24.16
C ARG A 186 4.75 -3.42 -23.03
N ASP A 187 5.84 -3.67 -22.31
CA ASP A 187 5.88 -4.61 -21.20
C ASP A 187 4.92 -4.19 -20.09
N THR A 188 4.88 -2.89 -19.77
CA THR A 188 3.93 -2.34 -18.79
C THR A 188 2.48 -2.48 -19.26
N LEU A 189 2.20 -2.22 -20.54
CA LEU A 189 0.85 -2.41 -21.09
C LEU A 189 0.42 -3.88 -21.05
N SER A 190 1.31 -4.81 -21.41
CA SER A 190 1.07 -6.25 -21.33
C SER A 190 0.84 -6.70 -19.89
N LEU A 191 1.60 -6.16 -18.93
CA LEU A 191 1.44 -6.44 -17.51
C LEU A 191 0.08 -5.95 -16.99
N LEU A 192 -0.37 -4.78 -17.40
CA LEU A 192 -1.71 -4.30 -17.02
C LEU A 192 -2.81 -5.22 -17.57
N LYS A 193 -2.70 -5.62 -18.84
CA LYS A 193 -3.65 -6.54 -19.49
C LYS A 193 -3.65 -7.92 -18.86
N SER A 194 -2.49 -8.49 -18.52
CA SER A 194 -2.40 -9.80 -17.87
C SER A 194 -3.01 -9.81 -16.46
N ASN A 195 -3.03 -8.66 -15.79
CA ASN A 195 -3.70 -8.47 -14.50
C ASN A 195 -5.21 -8.15 -14.64
N GLY A 196 -5.78 -8.23 -15.85
CA GLY A 196 -7.20 -7.99 -16.11
C GLY A 196 -7.61 -6.51 -16.03
N VAL A 197 -6.65 -5.59 -16.15
CA VAL A 197 -6.91 -4.15 -16.22
C VAL A 197 -6.87 -3.73 -17.69
N ASP A 198 -7.94 -3.07 -18.15
CA ASP A 198 -8.00 -2.46 -19.48
C ASP A 198 -7.82 -0.94 -19.37
N PRO A 199 -6.60 -0.41 -19.58
CA PRO A 199 -6.33 1.01 -19.43
C PRO A 199 -6.68 1.80 -20.70
N GLU A 200 -7.12 3.04 -20.52
CA GLU A 200 -7.20 4.03 -21.59
C GLU A 200 -5.78 4.35 -22.08
N ILE A 201 -5.50 4.08 -23.36
CA ILE A 201 -4.18 4.28 -23.96
C ILE A 201 -4.10 5.69 -24.53
N VAL A 202 -3.21 6.51 -23.97
CA VAL A 202 -2.90 7.86 -24.44
C VAL A 202 -1.54 7.84 -25.14
N LEU A 203 -1.55 8.04 -26.46
CA LEU A 203 -0.33 8.17 -27.26
C LEU A 203 0.23 9.59 -27.14
N TYR A 204 0.97 9.83 -26.07
CA TYR A 204 1.43 11.17 -25.67
C TYR A 204 2.33 11.89 -26.68
N LEU A 205 2.87 11.18 -27.67
CA LEU A 205 3.62 11.78 -28.77
C LEU A 205 2.71 12.34 -29.87
N ASP A 206 1.53 11.75 -30.05
CA ASP A 206 0.54 12.16 -31.05
C ASP A 206 -0.45 13.17 -30.46
N THR A 207 -0.86 12.92 -29.22
CA THR A 207 -1.72 13.81 -28.42
C THR A 207 -0.92 14.30 -27.20
N PRO A 208 -0.10 15.35 -27.34
CA PRO A 208 0.70 15.86 -26.24
C PRO A 208 -0.19 16.36 -25.10
N PRO A 209 0.17 16.09 -23.83
CA PRO A 209 -0.55 16.63 -22.68
C PRO A 209 -0.32 18.14 -22.56
N ASP A 210 -1.34 18.86 -22.09
CA ASP A 210 -1.22 20.29 -21.79
C ASP A 210 -0.44 20.53 -20.48
N ALA A 211 -0.03 21.78 -20.26
CA ALA A 211 0.72 22.17 -19.07
C ALA A 211 -0.01 21.83 -17.77
N GLN A 212 -1.35 21.96 -17.75
CA GLN A 212 -2.17 21.63 -16.59
C GLN A 212 -2.14 20.13 -16.28
N THR A 213 -2.27 19.27 -17.29
CA THR A 213 -2.16 17.82 -17.15
C THR A 213 -0.79 17.41 -16.66
N ILE A 214 0.29 18.01 -17.18
CA ILE A 214 1.66 17.72 -16.72
C ILE A 214 1.83 18.08 -15.25
N ARG A 215 1.37 19.27 -14.82
CA ARG A 215 1.38 19.66 -13.40
C ARG A 215 0.57 18.70 -12.54
N GLN A 216 -0.54 18.20 -13.05
CA GLN A 216 -1.34 17.20 -12.35
C GLN A 216 -0.59 15.86 -12.22
N LEU A 217 0.08 15.40 -13.28
CA LEU A 217 0.89 14.19 -13.26
C LEU A 217 2.03 14.28 -12.25
N LEU A 218 2.73 15.42 -12.17
CA LEU A 218 3.77 15.67 -11.17
C LEU A 218 3.24 15.50 -9.75
N ARG A 219 2.08 16.08 -9.45
CA ARG A 219 1.40 15.92 -8.15
C ARG A 219 1.00 14.47 -7.87
N MET A 220 0.52 13.74 -8.86
CA MET A 220 0.13 12.33 -8.71
C MET A 220 1.33 11.39 -8.55
N LEU A 221 2.49 11.76 -9.10
CA LEU A 221 3.76 11.04 -9.00
C LEU A 221 4.50 11.34 -7.69
N ASP A 222 4.09 12.37 -6.95
CA ASP A 222 4.76 12.84 -5.74
C ASP A 222 6.20 13.34 -6.02
N MET A 223 6.40 13.98 -7.18
CA MET A 223 7.68 14.54 -7.60
C MET A 223 7.81 16.01 -7.17
N GLY A 224 9.00 16.40 -6.69
CA GLY A 224 9.28 17.76 -6.23
C GLY A 224 9.61 18.72 -7.37
N SER A 225 10.12 18.21 -8.49
CA SER A 225 10.45 18.99 -9.69
C SER A 225 10.01 18.33 -10.99
N ALA A 226 9.75 19.15 -12.00
CA ALA A 226 9.51 18.74 -13.38
C ALA A 226 10.69 17.92 -13.96
N ARG A 227 11.92 18.17 -13.50
CA ARG A 227 13.13 17.46 -13.96
C ARG A 227 13.10 15.97 -13.66
N GLU A 228 12.43 15.57 -12.58
CA GLU A 228 12.28 14.15 -12.20
C GLU A 228 11.40 13.38 -13.19
N LEU A 229 10.47 14.08 -13.85
CA LEU A 229 9.63 13.52 -14.90
C LEU A 229 10.33 13.51 -16.26
N MET A 230 11.41 14.25 -16.43
CA MET A 230 12.11 14.37 -17.70
C MET A 230 13.16 13.28 -17.90
N ARG A 231 13.37 12.91 -19.16
CA ARG A 231 14.40 11.98 -19.60
C ARG A 231 15.75 12.70 -19.70
N GLN A 232 16.40 12.89 -18.56
CA GLN A 232 17.67 13.64 -18.43
C GLN A 232 18.84 13.07 -19.27
N LYS A 233 18.74 11.80 -19.69
CA LYS A 233 19.78 11.11 -20.48
C LYS A 233 19.63 11.28 -22.00
N GLU A 234 18.52 11.83 -22.47
CA GLU A 234 18.30 12.06 -23.91
C GLU A 234 19.10 13.27 -24.40
N ASP A 235 19.60 13.21 -25.63
CA ASP A 235 20.38 14.31 -26.22
C ASP A 235 19.56 15.61 -26.32
N LEU A 236 18.25 15.48 -26.55
CA LEU A 236 17.33 16.63 -26.62
C LEU A 236 17.29 17.43 -25.31
N TYR A 237 17.44 16.77 -24.16
CA TYR A 237 17.47 17.43 -22.86
C TYR A 237 18.70 18.34 -22.74
N LYS A 238 19.86 17.85 -23.21
CA LYS A 238 21.13 18.58 -23.19
C LYS A 238 21.18 19.68 -24.25
N SER A 239 20.68 19.42 -25.45
CA SER A 239 20.68 20.41 -26.54
C SER A 239 19.85 21.66 -26.23
N LEU A 240 18.79 21.49 -25.44
CA LEU A 240 17.92 22.58 -24.99
C LEU A 240 18.44 23.28 -23.72
N GLY A 241 19.58 22.86 -23.16
CA GLY A 241 20.15 23.46 -21.95
C GLY A 241 19.27 23.31 -20.70
N LEU A 242 18.45 22.25 -20.67
CA LEU A 242 17.46 22.04 -19.60
C LEU A 242 18.10 21.59 -18.29
N ASP A 243 19.40 21.29 -18.28
CA ASP A 243 20.23 21.02 -17.11
C ASP A 243 20.54 22.28 -16.28
N ASN A 244 20.34 23.48 -16.84
CA ASN A 244 20.57 24.74 -16.15
C ASN A 244 19.66 24.89 -14.93
N THR A 245 20.23 24.94 -13.73
CA THR A 245 19.52 25.05 -12.43
C THR A 245 18.76 26.36 -12.23
N ARG A 246 18.98 27.37 -13.09
CA ARG A 246 18.28 28.66 -13.03
C ARG A 246 16.90 28.64 -13.67
N LEU A 247 16.57 27.61 -14.45
CA LEU A 247 15.27 27.47 -15.10
C LEU A 247 14.18 27.19 -14.05
N SER A 248 13.07 27.90 -14.21
CA SER A 248 11.87 27.74 -13.39
C SER A 248 11.10 26.48 -13.75
N GLU A 249 10.27 26.00 -12.81
CA GLU A 249 9.40 24.85 -13.02
C GLU A 249 8.42 25.06 -14.19
N ASP A 250 7.95 26.30 -14.38
CA ASP A 250 7.02 26.63 -15.47
C ASP A 250 7.69 26.55 -16.84
N GLU A 251 8.94 26.99 -16.96
CA GLU A 251 9.73 26.84 -18.19
C GLU A 251 10.00 25.37 -18.50
N LEU A 252 10.28 24.55 -17.49
CA LEU A 252 10.48 23.10 -17.65
C LEU A 252 9.18 22.39 -18.08
N VAL A 253 8.04 22.79 -17.52
CA VAL A 253 6.73 22.28 -17.95
C VAL A 253 6.44 22.68 -19.39
N GLN A 254 6.70 23.93 -19.76
CA GLN A 254 6.51 24.40 -21.13
C GLN A 254 7.39 23.61 -22.11
N ALA A 255 8.66 23.38 -21.77
CA ALA A 255 9.55 22.56 -22.58
C ALA A 255 9.02 21.14 -22.80
N MET A 256 8.34 20.54 -21.81
CA MET A 256 7.69 19.23 -21.96
C MET A 256 6.44 19.26 -22.84
N VAL A 257 5.66 20.35 -22.81
CA VAL A 257 4.51 20.54 -23.72
C VAL A 257 5.00 20.65 -25.17
N ASP A 258 6.03 21.48 -25.39
CA ASP A 258 6.58 21.72 -26.72
C ASP A 258 7.32 20.48 -27.26
N ASN A 259 7.92 19.70 -26.36
CA ASN A 259 8.71 18.51 -26.69
C ASN A 259 8.27 17.31 -25.84
N PRO A 260 7.14 16.65 -26.16
CA PRO A 260 6.61 15.53 -25.37
C PRO A 260 7.59 14.35 -25.29
N LYS A 261 8.55 14.24 -26.22
CA LYS A 261 9.64 13.25 -26.18
C LYS A 261 10.49 13.33 -24.90
N LEU A 262 10.55 14.49 -24.25
CA LEU A 262 11.27 14.68 -22.99
C LEU A 262 10.60 13.98 -21.80
N ILE A 263 9.31 13.67 -21.86
CA ILE A 263 8.56 13.08 -20.76
C ILE A 263 8.97 11.61 -20.55
N GLU A 264 9.18 11.20 -19.30
CA GLU A 264 9.44 9.80 -18.94
C GLU A 264 8.24 8.91 -19.25
N ARG A 265 8.54 7.64 -19.58
CA ARG A 265 7.52 6.69 -20.04
C ARG A 265 7.80 5.27 -19.58
N PRO A 266 6.75 4.42 -19.50
CA PRO A 266 5.32 4.76 -19.46
C PRO A 266 4.91 5.41 -18.14
N ILE A 267 3.84 6.21 -18.15
CA ILE A 267 3.19 6.72 -16.93
C ILE A 267 1.81 6.08 -16.84
N VAL A 268 1.52 5.42 -15.73
CA VAL A 268 0.21 4.81 -15.44
C VAL A 268 -0.48 5.64 -14.37
N VAL A 269 -1.73 6.03 -14.61
CA VAL A 269 -2.58 6.81 -13.71
C VAL A 269 -3.77 5.96 -13.29
N ALA A 270 -4.00 5.82 -11.98
CA ALA A 270 -5.13 5.09 -11.43
C ALA A 270 -5.50 5.64 -10.04
N ASN A 271 -6.80 5.77 -9.76
CA ASN A 271 -7.32 6.19 -8.43
C ASN A 271 -6.65 7.46 -7.89
N GLY A 272 -6.32 8.39 -8.79
CA GLY A 272 -5.67 9.64 -8.47
C GLY A 272 -4.20 9.57 -8.07
N LYS A 273 -3.56 8.45 -8.34
CA LYS A 273 -2.12 8.27 -8.19
C LYS A 273 -1.52 7.93 -9.53
N ALA A 274 -0.25 8.27 -9.69
CA ALA A 274 0.52 7.94 -10.88
C ALA A 274 1.79 7.18 -10.50
N ARG A 275 2.25 6.32 -11.41
CA ARG A 275 3.51 5.60 -11.31
C ARG A 275 4.17 5.50 -12.68
N ILE A 276 5.50 5.62 -12.69
CA ILE A 276 6.31 5.32 -13.87
C ILE A 276 6.50 3.80 -13.94
N GLY A 277 6.10 3.19 -15.05
CA GLY A 277 6.23 1.75 -15.26
C GLY A 277 7.68 1.36 -15.49
N ARG A 278 8.30 0.78 -14.46
CA ARG A 278 9.64 0.16 -14.53
C ARG A 278 9.51 -1.33 -14.21
N PRO A 279 8.82 -2.13 -15.03
CA PRO A 279 8.79 -3.57 -14.80
C PRO A 279 10.22 -4.10 -14.82
N ALA A 280 10.61 -4.85 -13.78
CA ALA A 280 11.82 -5.65 -13.80
C ALA A 280 11.68 -6.59 -14.99
N GLY A 281 12.66 -6.58 -15.90
CA GLY A 281 12.49 -7.17 -17.22
C GLY A 281 11.95 -8.59 -17.13
N THR A 282 10.82 -8.84 -17.80
CA THR A 282 10.54 -10.16 -18.35
C THR A 282 11.51 -10.36 -19.50
N GLY A 283 12.75 -10.71 -19.17
CA GLY A 283 13.66 -11.33 -20.12
C GLY A 283 13.03 -12.64 -20.54
N ALA A 284 12.73 -12.76 -21.83
CA ALA A 284 12.60 -14.06 -22.48
C ALA A 284 13.96 -14.77 -22.46
#